data_AF-A0A9D8GHU1-F1
#
_entry.id   AF-A0A9D8GHU1-F1
#
_cell.length_a   1.000
_cell.length_b   1.000
_cell.length_c   1.000
_cell.angle_alpha   90.00
_cell.angle_beta   90.00
_cell.angle_gamma   90.00
#
_symmetry.space_group_name_H-M   'P 1'
#
loop_
_entity.id
_entity.type
_entity.pdbx_description
1 polymer ?
#
loop_
_entity_poly.entity_id
_entity_poly.type
_entity_poly.pdbx_seq_one_letter_code
_entity_poly.pdbx_strand_id
1 'polypeptide(L)'
;MAKLVPFLSEEQIERDAASLLGEFAQKRGAGIQPPVPIEDIVEKHLRLGIEFDDTHRLFGVPRDPEGDADILGAIFFDDRRIVIDQSLDPEENSFKEGRYRFTLAHEGGGHWRLHRHLFVKDPAQIALFVGPTPPAVICRSSQAKDRVEWQADAYASCLLMPKDLLIEAWRERFGDNNARILKRNSRLTLPGNVGDEIASALRSYDQQRYNEALNEFVRPFAEKFQVSMVSMRIRLERIGLLHRDVPRQLWFQSAR
;
A
#
# COMPACT_ATOMS: atom_id res chain seq x y z
N MET A 1 -12.49 -20.81 12.01
CA MET A 1 -11.84 -21.35 10.79
C MET A 1 -11.32 -20.16 9.99
N ALA A 2 -10.02 -20.11 9.67
CA ALA A 2 -9.48 -19.07 8.80
C ALA A 2 -10.19 -19.16 7.44
N LYS A 3 -10.87 -18.08 7.01
CA LYS A 3 -11.56 -18.06 5.72
C LYS A 3 -10.51 -18.15 4.61
N LEU A 4 -10.68 -19.12 3.72
CA LEU A 4 -9.76 -19.30 2.59
C LEU A 4 -9.95 -18.13 1.61
N VAL A 5 -8.94 -17.27 1.49
CA VAL A 5 -8.95 -16.17 0.52
C VAL A 5 -8.44 -16.70 -0.82
N PRO A 6 -9.22 -16.63 -1.92
CA PRO A 6 -8.79 -17.06 -3.24
C PRO A 6 -7.55 -16.28 -3.70
N PHE A 7 -6.72 -16.90 -4.55
CA PHE A 7 -5.64 -16.17 -5.20
C PHE A 7 -6.20 -15.29 -6.33
N LEU A 8 -5.77 -14.03 -6.37
CA LEU A 8 -5.99 -13.11 -7.48
C LEU A 8 -4.63 -12.70 -8.05
N SER A 9 -4.51 -12.73 -9.38
CA SER A 9 -3.33 -12.24 -10.07
C SER A 9 -3.25 -10.71 -10.01
N GLU A 10 -2.06 -10.14 -10.17
CA GLU A 10 -1.89 -8.68 -10.21
C GLU A 10 -2.72 -8.05 -11.35
N GLU A 11 -2.88 -8.73 -12.49
CA GLU A 11 -3.69 -8.26 -13.61
C GLU A 11 -5.20 -8.29 -13.29
N GLN A 12 -5.66 -9.21 -12.43
CA GLN A 12 -7.05 -9.20 -11.96
C GLN A 12 -7.28 -8.01 -11.02
N ILE A 13 -6.35 -7.79 -10.10
CA ILE A 13 -6.39 -6.67 -9.14
C ILE A 13 -6.33 -5.33 -9.88
N GLU A 14 -5.41 -5.18 -10.84
CA GLU A 14 -5.24 -3.96 -11.64
C GLU A 14 -6.49 -3.65 -12.47
N ARG A 15 -7.14 -4.67 -13.05
CA ARG A 15 -8.41 -4.48 -13.76
C ARG A 15 -9.55 -4.07 -12.85
N ASP A 16 -9.67 -4.63 -11.65
CA ASP A 16 -10.73 -4.22 -10.71
C ASP A 16 -10.50 -2.79 -10.19
N ALA A 17 -9.25 -2.43 -9.87
CA ALA A 17 -8.90 -1.06 -9.49
C ALA A 17 -9.21 -0.05 -10.61
N ALA A 18 -8.88 -0.38 -11.86
CA ALA A 18 -9.24 0.43 -13.02
C ALA A 18 -10.78 0.52 -13.22
N SER A 19 -11.52 -0.56 -12.97
CA SER A 19 -12.99 -0.54 -12.99
C SER A 19 -13.56 0.42 -11.96
N LEU A 20 -13.06 0.40 -10.72
CA LEU A 20 -13.49 1.31 -9.66
C LEU A 20 -13.26 2.78 -10.06
N LEU A 21 -12.09 3.08 -10.63
CA LEU A 21 -11.77 4.41 -11.14
C LEU A 21 -12.68 4.84 -12.29
N GLY A 22 -12.98 3.93 -13.22
CA GLY A 22 -13.90 4.18 -14.33
C GLY A 22 -15.33 4.44 -13.85
N GLU A 23 -15.83 3.64 -12.91
CA GLU A 23 -17.14 3.82 -12.29
C GLU A 23 -17.25 5.19 -11.58
N PHE A 24 -16.21 5.58 -10.83
CA PHE A 24 -16.15 6.88 -10.16
C PHE A 24 -16.11 8.03 -11.17
N ALA A 25 -15.24 7.94 -12.18
CA ALA A 25 -15.11 8.95 -13.23
C ALA A 25 -16.44 9.16 -13.99
N GLN A 26 -17.12 8.06 -14.32
CA GLN A 26 -18.42 8.10 -14.99
C GLN A 26 -19.47 8.81 -14.12
N LYS A 27 -19.57 8.49 -12.83
CA LYS A 27 -20.54 9.15 -11.94
C LYS A 27 -20.22 10.62 -11.69
N ARG A 28 -18.95 11.00 -11.70
CA ARG A 28 -18.51 12.40 -11.53
C ARG A 28 -18.59 13.21 -12.81
N GLY A 29 -18.64 12.57 -13.98
CA GLY A 29 -18.56 13.23 -15.27
C GLY A 29 -17.18 13.86 -15.54
N ALA A 30 -16.12 13.36 -14.89
CA ALA A 30 -14.76 13.89 -14.99
C ALA A 30 -13.74 12.75 -15.02
N GLY A 31 -12.68 12.91 -15.82
CA GLY A 31 -11.57 11.95 -15.87
C GLY A 31 -10.79 11.90 -14.55
N ILE A 32 -10.15 10.76 -14.27
CA ILE A 32 -9.22 10.63 -13.15
C ILE A 32 -7.91 11.31 -13.49
N GLN A 33 -7.36 12.05 -12.53
CA GLN A 33 -6.04 12.66 -12.60
C GLN A 33 -5.32 12.41 -11.25
N PRO A 34 -3.98 12.36 -11.23
CA PRO A 34 -3.24 12.39 -9.97
C PRO A 34 -3.36 13.77 -9.29
N PRO A 35 -3.48 13.84 -7.96
CA PRO A 35 -3.66 12.72 -7.03
C PRO A 35 -5.08 12.14 -7.14
N VAL A 36 -5.19 10.80 -7.08
CA VAL A 36 -6.49 10.11 -7.09
C VAL A 36 -7.32 10.56 -5.86
N PRO A 37 -8.58 10.98 -6.00
CA PRO A 37 -9.37 11.52 -4.90
C PRO A 37 -9.94 10.37 -4.04
N ILE A 38 -9.08 9.74 -3.24
CA ILE A 38 -9.39 8.49 -2.54
C ILE A 38 -10.53 8.63 -1.53
N GLU A 39 -10.58 9.72 -0.76
CA GLU A 39 -11.68 9.99 0.17
C GLU A 39 -13.02 10.07 -0.56
N ASP A 40 -13.08 10.81 -1.68
CA ASP A 40 -14.30 10.91 -2.48
C ASP A 40 -14.71 9.55 -3.07
N ILE A 41 -13.75 8.70 -3.46
CA ILE A 41 -14.04 7.34 -3.93
C ILE A 41 -14.65 6.52 -2.78
N VAL A 42 -14.06 6.57 -1.59
CA VAL A 42 -14.49 5.81 -0.40
C VAL A 42 -15.84 6.31 0.12
N GLU A 43 -15.98 7.60 0.41
CA GLU A 43 -17.19 8.17 1.01
C GLU A 43 -18.33 8.37 0.02
N LYS A 44 -18.04 8.93 -1.16
CA LYS A 44 -19.10 9.39 -2.06
C LYS A 44 -19.48 8.32 -3.08
N HIS A 45 -18.56 7.46 -3.50
CA HIS A 45 -18.87 6.38 -4.45
C HIS A 45 -19.13 5.04 -3.79
N LEU A 46 -18.27 4.61 -2.85
CA LEU A 46 -18.44 3.34 -2.12
C LEU A 46 -19.39 3.46 -0.92
N ARG A 47 -19.70 4.70 -0.48
CA ARG A 47 -20.60 5.00 0.64
C ARG A 47 -20.10 4.37 1.94
N LEU A 48 -18.82 4.55 2.22
CA LEU A 48 -18.17 4.14 3.46
C LEU A 48 -17.91 5.36 4.34
N GLY A 49 -18.15 5.25 5.64
CA GLY A 49 -17.69 6.25 6.61
C GLY A 49 -16.18 6.10 6.85
N ILE A 50 -15.48 7.22 7.03
CA ILE A 50 -14.09 7.28 7.44
C ILE A 50 -14.05 7.88 8.85
N GLU A 51 -13.36 7.23 9.76
CA GLU A 51 -13.16 7.69 11.14
C GLU A 51 -11.70 7.55 11.55
N PHE A 52 -11.26 8.40 12.47
CA PHE A 52 -9.96 8.29 13.13
C PHE A 52 -10.16 7.92 14.60
N ASP A 53 -9.38 6.95 15.10
CA ASP A 53 -9.38 6.54 16.50
C ASP A 53 -7.99 5.98 16.89
N ASP A 54 -7.75 5.81 18.18
CA ASP A 54 -6.64 5.00 18.67
C ASP A 54 -6.99 3.51 18.45
N THR A 55 -6.52 2.94 17.34
CA THR A 55 -6.84 1.56 16.95
C THR A 55 -6.35 0.55 17.97
N HIS A 56 -5.23 0.83 18.63
CA HIS A 56 -4.62 -0.07 19.61
C HIS A 56 -5.49 -0.13 20.86
N ARG A 57 -5.95 1.03 21.34
CA ARG A 57 -6.93 1.12 22.42
C ARG A 57 -8.26 0.48 22.02
N LEU A 58 -8.75 0.77 20.82
CA LEU A 58 -10.03 0.24 20.30
C LEU A 58 -10.04 -1.29 20.26
N PHE A 59 -8.92 -1.91 19.89
CA PHE A 59 -8.80 -3.37 19.79
C PHE A 59 -8.16 -4.04 21.02
N GLY A 60 -7.83 -3.28 22.06
CA GLY A 60 -7.17 -3.79 23.27
C GLY A 60 -5.80 -4.41 23.00
N VAL A 61 -5.11 -3.94 21.95
CA VAL A 61 -3.77 -4.41 21.57
C VAL A 61 -2.75 -3.40 22.10
N PRO A 62 -1.77 -3.81 22.92
CA PRO A 62 -0.74 -2.91 23.39
C PRO A 62 0.05 -2.32 22.22
N ARG A 63 0.29 -1.00 22.29
CA ARG A 63 1.18 -0.30 21.36
C ARG A 63 2.60 -0.31 21.91
N ASP A 64 3.59 -0.48 21.03
CA ASP A 64 4.99 -0.19 21.37
C ASP A 64 5.15 1.32 21.59
N PRO A 65 5.55 1.78 22.79
CA PRO A 65 5.73 3.21 23.08
C PRO A 65 6.75 3.91 22.18
N GLU A 66 7.72 3.16 21.64
CA GLU A 66 8.81 3.68 20.81
C GLU A 66 8.60 3.39 19.31
N GLY A 67 7.51 2.68 18.97
CA GLY A 67 7.22 2.19 17.63
C GLY A 67 6.11 2.91 16.88
N ASP A 68 6.11 2.75 15.56
CA ASP A 68 4.95 3.03 14.73
C ASP A 68 3.76 2.13 15.16
N ALA A 69 2.54 2.61 14.94
CA ALA A 69 1.33 1.82 15.16
C ALA A 69 1.37 0.51 14.32
N ASP A 70 1.18 -0.65 14.96
CA ASP A 70 1.09 -1.95 14.25
C ASP A 70 -0.23 -2.05 13.48
N ILE A 71 -1.31 -1.54 14.08
CA ILE A 71 -2.64 -1.46 13.47
C ILE A 71 -2.83 -0.07 12.87
N LEU A 72 -2.76 0.03 11.55
CA LEU A 72 -2.90 1.31 10.83
C LEU A 72 -4.35 1.59 10.41
N GLY A 73 -5.14 0.54 10.23
CA GLY A 73 -6.52 0.62 9.78
C GLY A 73 -7.31 -0.63 10.09
N ALA A 74 -8.62 -0.50 10.05
CA ALA A 74 -9.56 -1.60 10.13
C ALA A 74 -10.84 -1.27 9.35
N ILE A 75 -11.49 -2.30 8.80
CA ILE A 75 -12.75 -2.17 8.10
C ILE A 75 -13.86 -3.01 8.74
N PHE A 76 -15.01 -2.38 8.90
CA PHE A 76 -16.25 -2.94 9.44
C PHE A 76 -17.24 -3.03 8.28
N PHE A 77 -17.33 -4.20 7.63
CA PHE A 77 -18.15 -4.34 6.43
C PHE A 77 -19.65 -4.11 6.68
N ASP A 78 -20.16 -4.62 7.80
CA ASP A 78 -21.57 -4.51 8.17
C ASP A 78 -21.94 -3.06 8.51
N ASP A 79 -21.03 -2.35 9.18
CA ASP A 79 -21.21 -0.93 9.56
C ASP A 79 -20.86 0.02 8.42
N ARG A 80 -20.33 -0.49 7.29
CA ARG A 80 -19.85 0.28 6.14
C ARG A 80 -18.89 1.40 6.54
N ARG A 81 -17.92 1.05 7.39
CA ARG A 81 -17.03 2.02 8.05
C ARG A 81 -15.58 1.56 8.02
N ILE A 82 -14.68 2.51 7.84
CA ILE A 82 -13.23 2.34 7.97
C ILE A 82 -12.77 3.17 9.16
N VAL A 83 -11.95 2.56 10.02
CA VAL A 83 -11.25 3.26 11.10
C VAL A 83 -9.78 3.32 10.75
N ILE A 84 -9.21 4.51 10.75
CA ILE A 84 -7.80 4.77 10.55
C ILE A 84 -7.17 5.12 11.89
N ASP A 85 -5.95 4.66 12.13
CA ASP A 85 -5.21 5.07 13.33
C ASP A 85 -4.97 6.58 13.31
N GLN A 86 -5.36 7.26 14.40
CA GLN A 86 -5.25 8.70 14.56
C GLN A 86 -3.83 9.24 14.32
N SER A 87 -2.78 8.42 14.48
CA SER A 87 -1.41 8.86 14.18
C SER A 87 -1.13 9.05 12.69
N LEU A 88 -2.05 8.64 11.81
CA LEU A 88 -2.01 8.89 10.37
C LEU A 88 -2.84 10.11 9.95
N ASP A 89 -3.58 10.75 10.85
CA ASP A 89 -4.39 11.93 10.53
C ASP A 89 -3.53 12.99 9.85
N PRO A 90 -3.82 13.37 8.60
CA PRO A 90 -3.00 14.32 7.85
C PRO A 90 -3.17 15.78 8.28
N GLU A 91 -4.25 16.12 9.00
CA GLU A 91 -4.40 17.46 9.59
C GLU A 91 -3.36 17.66 10.70
N GLU A 92 -3.12 16.62 11.50
CA GLU A 92 -2.13 16.61 12.59
C GLU A 92 -0.72 16.20 12.12
N ASN A 93 -0.63 15.35 11.10
CA ASN A 93 0.62 14.75 10.62
C ASN A 93 0.73 14.80 9.09
N SER A 94 0.80 16.00 8.51
CA SER A 94 0.84 16.21 7.05
C SER A 94 1.92 15.40 6.30
N PHE A 95 3.04 15.08 6.93
CA PHE A 95 4.09 14.23 6.35
C PHE A 95 3.68 12.75 6.19
N LYS A 96 2.57 12.33 6.82
CA LYS A 96 1.99 10.98 6.73
C LYS A 96 0.82 10.89 5.74
N GLU A 97 0.48 11.96 5.03
CA GLU A 97 -0.59 11.97 4.01
C GLU A 97 -0.48 10.77 3.04
N GLY A 98 0.72 10.48 2.54
CA GLY A 98 0.92 9.33 1.65
C GLY A 98 0.65 7.97 2.31
N ARG A 99 0.83 7.83 3.63
CA ARG A 99 0.47 6.63 4.40
C ARG A 99 -1.03 6.57 4.63
N TYR A 100 -1.65 7.67 5.06
CA TYR A 100 -3.10 7.79 5.23
C TYR A 100 -3.86 7.38 3.97
N ARG A 101 -3.53 7.99 2.83
CA ARG A 101 -4.15 7.69 1.53
C ARG A 101 -3.99 6.23 1.15
N PHE A 102 -2.83 5.64 1.42
CA PHE A 102 -2.56 4.23 1.15
C PHE A 102 -3.41 3.33 2.05
N THR A 103 -3.51 3.60 3.34
CA THR A 103 -4.38 2.86 4.26
C THR A 103 -5.84 2.95 3.83
N LEU A 104 -6.35 4.13 3.44
CA LEU A 104 -7.71 4.24 2.90
C LEU A 104 -7.92 3.42 1.62
N ALA A 105 -6.97 3.45 0.70
CA ALA A 105 -7.04 2.66 -0.52
C ALA A 105 -6.94 1.14 -0.25
N HIS A 106 -6.22 0.76 0.79
CA HIS A 106 -6.08 -0.62 1.24
C HIS A 106 -7.40 -1.13 1.84
N GLU A 107 -7.99 -0.39 2.78
CA GLU A 107 -9.25 -0.75 3.43
C GLU A 107 -10.45 -0.62 2.48
N GLY A 108 -10.67 0.58 1.95
CA GLY A 108 -11.84 0.92 1.12
C GLY A 108 -11.73 0.49 -0.33
N GLY A 109 -10.51 0.32 -0.85
CA GLY A 109 -10.29 -0.34 -2.13
C GLY A 109 -10.15 -1.85 -1.92
N GLY A 110 -8.98 -2.28 -1.46
CA GLY A 110 -8.59 -3.69 -1.34
C GLY A 110 -9.60 -4.56 -0.58
N HIS A 111 -9.79 -4.33 0.71
CA HIS A 111 -10.68 -5.17 1.52
C HIS A 111 -12.15 -5.04 1.12
N TRP A 112 -12.64 -3.83 0.88
CA TRP A 112 -14.04 -3.64 0.48
C TRP A 112 -14.36 -4.26 -0.89
N ARG A 113 -13.51 -4.05 -1.89
CA ARG A 113 -13.77 -4.55 -3.26
C ARG A 113 -13.52 -6.03 -3.37
N LEU A 114 -12.35 -6.49 -2.91
CA LEU A 114 -11.92 -7.86 -3.13
C LEU A 114 -12.44 -8.81 -2.06
N HIS A 115 -12.56 -8.37 -0.81
CA HIS A 115 -12.71 -9.31 0.30
C HIS A 115 -14.09 -9.29 0.96
N ARG A 116 -14.87 -8.19 0.88
CA ARG A 116 -16.15 -8.06 1.62
C ARG A 116 -17.06 -9.28 1.50
N HIS A 117 -17.17 -9.86 0.30
CA HIS A 117 -18.06 -10.99 0.00
C HIS A 117 -17.67 -12.27 0.74
N LEU A 118 -16.40 -12.40 1.13
CA LEU A 118 -15.91 -13.50 1.96
C LEU A 118 -16.35 -13.33 3.42
N PHE A 119 -16.59 -12.09 3.86
CA PHE A 119 -16.84 -11.74 5.26
C PHE A 119 -18.30 -11.46 5.60
N VAL A 120 -19.19 -11.30 4.60
CA VAL A 120 -20.64 -11.19 4.82
C VAL A 120 -21.14 -12.36 5.67
N LYS A 121 -21.75 -12.05 6.81
CA LYS A 121 -22.42 -13.04 7.67
C LYS A 121 -23.83 -13.32 7.14
N ASP A 122 -24.32 -14.53 7.38
CA ASP A 122 -25.73 -14.85 7.15
C ASP A 122 -26.61 -13.93 8.03
N PRO A 123 -27.60 -13.21 7.47
CA PRO A 123 -28.52 -12.37 8.23
C PRO A 123 -29.14 -13.08 9.45
N ALA A 124 -29.34 -14.39 9.39
CA ALA A 124 -29.86 -15.19 10.51
C ALA A 124 -28.91 -15.27 11.72
N GLN A 125 -27.60 -15.06 11.53
CA GLN A 125 -26.61 -15.05 12.61
C GLN A 125 -26.43 -13.66 13.26
N ILE A 126 -26.88 -12.58 12.60
CA ILE A 126 -26.76 -11.21 13.11
C ILE A 126 -27.75 -10.96 14.26
N ALA A 127 -28.92 -11.58 14.22
CA ALA A 127 -29.97 -11.41 15.23
C ALA A 127 -29.63 -11.96 16.63
N LEU A 128 -28.52 -12.69 16.79
CA LEU A 128 -28.12 -13.36 18.04
C LEU A 128 -27.06 -12.61 18.85
N PHE A 129 -26.48 -11.52 18.35
CA PHE A 129 -25.43 -10.77 19.04
C PHE A 129 -25.91 -9.35 19.38
N VAL A 130 -26.17 -9.11 20.67
CA VAL A 130 -26.38 -7.76 21.21
C VAL A 130 -25.02 -7.27 21.75
N GLY A 131 -24.31 -6.48 20.95
CA GLY A 131 -23.01 -5.91 21.28
C GLY A 131 -22.36 -5.24 20.05
N PRO A 132 -21.30 -4.43 20.23
CA PRO A 132 -20.60 -3.81 19.11
C PRO A 132 -20.04 -4.87 18.15
N THR A 133 -20.24 -4.68 16.85
CA THR A 133 -19.77 -5.60 15.81
C THR A 133 -18.24 -5.60 15.80
N PRO A 134 -17.57 -6.76 15.95
CA PRO A 134 -16.11 -6.80 15.82
C PRO A 134 -15.71 -6.45 14.37
N PRO A 135 -14.51 -5.87 14.17
CA PRO A 135 -14.02 -5.56 12.82
C PRO A 135 -13.98 -6.83 11.96
N ALA A 136 -14.29 -6.67 10.68
CA ALA A 136 -14.22 -7.79 9.76
C ALA A 136 -12.77 -8.11 9.38
N VAL A 137 -11.93 -7.07 9.26
CA VAL A 137 -10.48 -7.17 9.05
C VAL A 137 -9.78 -6.12 9.91
N ILE A 138 -8.66 -6.49 10.50
CA ILE A 138 -7.73 -5.60 11.22
C ILE A 138 -6.40 -5.68 10.47
N CYS A 139 -5.98 -4.59 9.82
CA CYS A 139 -4.71 -4.55 9.12
C CYS A 139 -3.57 -4.40 10.12
N ARG A 140 -2.75 -5.44 10.27
CA ARG A 140 -1.52 -5.41 11.08
C ARG A 140 -0.29 -5.39 10.19
N SER A 141 0.67 -4.52 10.50
CA SER A 141 1.95 -4.46 9.79
C SER A 141 2.68 -5.82 9.79
N SER A 142 2.53 -6.57 10.89
CA SER A 142 3.06 -7.94 11.05
C SER A 142 2.43 -9.00 10.12
N GLN A 143 1.23 -8.74 9.59
CA GLN A 143 0.47 -9.66 8.75
C GLN A 143 0.55 -9.35 7.25
N ALA A 144 1.37 -8.38 6.83
CA ALA A 144 1.51 -7.95 5.43
C ALA A 144 1.84 -9.07 4.41
N LYS A 145 2.26 -10.25 4.88
CA LYS A 145 2.53 -11.43 4.03
C LYS A 145 1.33 -12.35 3.84
N ASP A 146 0.27 -12.17 4.61
CA ASP A 146 -0.97 -12.92 4.43
C ASP A 146 -1.58 -12.53 3.09
N ARG A 147 -2.12 -13.53 2.38
CA ARG A 147 -2.61 -13.34 1.00
C ARG A 147 -3.62 -12.19 0.89
N VAL A 148 -4.47 -12.05 1.90
CA VAL A 148 -5.51 -11.01 1.98
C VAL A 148 -4.89 -9.61 2.04
N GLU A 149 -3.89 -9.42 2.90
CA GLU A 149 -3.17 -8.15 3.07
C GLU A 149 -2.35 -7.82 1.81
N TRP A 150 -1.68 -8.82 1.23
CA TRP A 150 -0.94 -8.63 -0.02
C TRP A 150 -1.86 -8.21 -1.18
N GLN A 151 -3.06 -8.81 -1.29
CA GLN A 151 -4.03 -8.42 -2.32
C GLN A 151 -4.55 -7.00 -2.09
N ALA A 152 -4.79 -6.62 -0.84
CA ALA A 152 -5.21 -5.26 -0.48
C ALA A 152 -4.11 -4.22 -0.76
N ASP A 153 -2.85 -4.51 -0.44
CA ASP A 153 -1.69 -3.68 -0.76
C ASP A 153 -1.50 -3.52 -2.28
N ALA A 154 -1.62 -4.62 -3.03
CA ALA A 154 -1.56 -4.59 -4.48
C ALA A 154 -2.69 -3.74 -5.06
N TYR A 155 -3.90 -3.84 -4.51
CA TYR A 155 -5.04 -3.03 -4.91
C TYR A 155 -4.81 -1.54 -4.63
N ALA A 156 -4.38 -1.19 -3.42
CA ALA A 156 -4.08 0.19 -3.04
C ALA A 156 -3.03 0.82 -3.96
N SER A 157 -2.00 0.04 -4.31
CA SER A 157 -0.95 0.45 -5.26
C SER A 157 -1.53 0.73 -6.66
N CYS A 158 -2.38 -0.17 -7.19
CA CYS A 158 -3.03 0.01 -8.49
C CYS A 158 -4.02 1.18 -8.50
N LEU A 159 -4.76 1.37 -7.40
CA LEU A 159 -5.79 2.40 -7.28
C LEU A 159 -5.19 3.80 -7.19
N LEU A 160 -4.18 4.00 -6.34
CA LEU A 160 -3.54 5.30 -6.15
C LEU A 160 -2.53 5.65 -7.24
N MET A 161 -1.97 4.64 -7.90
CA MET A 161 -1.01 4.82 -8.99
C MET A 161 -1.44 4.01 -10.22
N PRO A 162 -2.50 4.44 -10.93
CA PRO A 162 -2.99 3.76 -12.11
C PRO A 162 -1.92 3.72 -13.19
N LYS A 163 -1.78 2.55 -13.83
CA LYS A 163 -0.69 2.28 -14.78
C LYS A 163 -0.65 3.30 -15.93
N ASP A 164 -1.81 3.64 -16.49
CA ASP A 164 -1.89 4.57 -17.62
C ASP A 164 -1.46 5.99 -17.24
N LEU A 165 -1.90 6.49 -16.08
CA LEU A 165 -1.49 7.79 -15.56
C LEU A 165 0.00 7.83 -15.20
N LEU A 166 0.56 6.71 -14.72
CA LEU A 166 1.99 6.59 -14.48
C LEU A 166 2.80 6.62 -15.78
N ILE A 167 2.35 5.90 -16.81
CA ILE A 167 2.99 5.90 -18.13
C ILE A 167 2.92 7.31 -18.74
N GLU A 168 1.80 8.01 -18.60
CA GLU A 168 1.66 9.40 -19.04
C GLU A 168 2.64 10.32 -18.32
N ALA A 169 2.66 10.30 -16.98
CA ALA A 169 3.61 11.08 -16.20
C ALA A 169 5.07 10.75 -16.54
N TRP A 170 5.36 9.48 -16.87
CA TRP A 170 6.68 9.04 -17.28
C TRP A 170 7.08 9.63 -18.63
N ARG A 171 6.18 9.60 -19.62
CA ARG A 171 6.38 10.23 -20.94
C ARG A 171 6.56 11.74 -20.83
N GLU A 172 5.74 12.42 -20.04
CA GLU A 172 5.87 13.86 -19.80
C GLU A 172 7.28 14.22 -19.32
N ARG A 173 7.85 13.38 -18.44
CA ARG A 173 9.16 13.63 -17.85
C ARG A 173 10.34 13.26 -18.75
N PHE A 174 10.22 12.16 -19.49
CA PHE A 174 11.36 11.55 -20.18
C PHE A 174 11.25 11.52 -21.70
N GLY A 175 10.08 11.80 -22.27
CA GLY A 175 9.81 11.78 -23.71
C GLY A 175 9.63 10.38 -24.30
N ASP A 176 9.72 9.31 -23.51
CA ASP A 176 9.59 7.92 -23.97
C ASP A 176 9.00 7.00 -22.87
N ASN A 177 8.80 5.73 -23.21
CA ASN A 177 8.37 4.66 -22.29
C ASN A 177 9.51 3.72 -21.87
N ASN A 178 10.76 4.07 -22.16
CA ASN A 178 11.87 3.18 -21.91
C ASN A 178 12.08 3.02 -20.40
N ALA A 179 12.38 1.79 -19.98
CA ALA A 179 12.75 1.56 -18.59
C ALA A 179 14.04 2.31 -18.24
N ARG A 180 14.14 2.84 -17.02
CA ARG A 180 15.37 3.44 -16.50
C ARG A 180 16.02 2.46 -15.52
N ILE A 181 17.30 2.20 -15.71
CA ILE A 181 18.12 1.39 -14.81
C ILE A 181 18.99 2.34 -14.01
N LEU A 182 18.76 2.42 -12.70
CA LEU A 182 19.65 3.18 -11.82
C LEU A 182 20.80 2.27 -11.41
N LYS A 183 21.98 2.52 -11.98
CA LYS A 183 23.19 1.79 -11.63
C LYS A 183 23.59 2.07 -10.20
N ARG A 184 24.05 1.04 -9.50
CA ARG A 184 24.60 1.15 -8.15
C ARG A 184 25.95 1.86 -8.24
N ASN A 185 25.99 3.14 -7.87
CA ASN A 185 27.24 3.91 -7.81
C ASN A 185 28.01 3.62 -6.52
N SER A 186 28.62 2.44 -6.39
CA SER A 186 29.98 2.24 -5.84
C SER A 186 30.29 0.76 -5.56
N ARG A 187 31.47 0.34 -6.03
CA ARG A 187 32.13 -0.91 -5.62
C ARG A 187 32.75 -0.69 -4.24
N LEU A 188 32.00 -0.94 -3.17
CA LEU A 188 32.64 -1.28 -1.89
C LEU A 188 33.20 -2.71 -2.03
N THR A 189 34.40 -2.81 -2.60
CA THR A 189 35.17 -4.06 -2.58
C THR A 189 35.51 -4.35 -1.13
N LEU A 190 34.88 -5.38 -0.56
CA LEU A 190 35.25 -5.89 0.75
C LEU A 190 36.71 -6.37 0.67
N PRO A 191 37.61 -5.93 1.56
CA PRO A 191 38.90 -6.57 1.76
C PRO A 191 38.68 -8.07 2.00
N GLY A 192 39.55 -8.93 1.48
CA GLY A 192 39.39 -10.39 1.49
C GLY A 192 39.36 -11.09 2.85
N ASN A 193 39.25 -10.36 3.97
CA ASN A 193 39.17 -10.87 5.34
C ASN A 193 38.36 -9.91 6.24
N VAL A 194 37.07 -9.74 5.95
CA VAL A 194 36.14 -9.00 6.82
C VAL A 194 35.18 -10.01 7.45
N GLY A 195 35.05 -10.00 8.78
CA GLY A 195 34.13 -10.88 9.48
C GLY A 195 32.68 -10.70 9.01
N ASP A 196 31.88 -11.77 9.09
CA ASP A 196 30.53 -11.84 8.51
C ASP A 196 29.61 -10.70 8.98
N GLU A 197 29.74 -10.28 10.23
CA GLU A 197 28.97 -9.16 10.81
C GLU A 197 29.27 -7.83 10.12
N ILE A 198 30.56 -7.51 9.92
CA ILE A 198 30.98 -6.26 9.26
C ILE A 198 30.60 -6.31 7.78
N ALA A 199 30.74 -7.47 7.13
CA ALA A 199 30.31 -7.65 5.75
C ALA A 199 28.79 -7.48 5.60
N SER A 200 28.00 -7.98 6.56
CA SER A 200 26.55 -7.80 6.62
C SER A 200 26.16 -6.33 6.82
N ALA A 201 26.78 -5.64 7.78
CA ALA A 201 26.55 -4.22 8.05
C ALA A 201 26.85 -3.35 6.81
N LEU A 202 27.97 -3.60 6.14
CA LEU A 202 28.34 -2.88 4.91
C LEU A 202 27.35 -3.12 3.76
N ARG A 203 26.86 -4.35 3.61
CA ARG A 203 25.82 -4.66 2.61
C ARG A 203 24.50 -3.95 2.91
N SER A 204 24.06 -3.94 4.16
CA SER A 204 22.84 -3.26 4.60
C SER A 204 22.94 -1.75 4.38
N TYR A 205 24.08 -1.14 4.74
CA TYR A 205 24.34 0.28 4.53
C TYR A 205 24.27 0.67 3.05
N ASP A 206 24.94 -0.10 2.18
CA ASP A 206 24.94 0.17 0.75
C ASP A 206 23.56 -0.05 0.11
N GLN A 207 22.81 -1.06 0.58
CA GLN A 207 21.42 -1.27 0.17
C GLN A 207 20.52 -0.09 0.57
N GLN A 208 20.70 0.44 1.77
CA GLN A 208 19.97 1.62 2.23
C GLN A 208 20.27 2.82 1.33
N ARG A 209 21.55 3.12 1.08
CA ARG A 209 21.97 4.20 0.19
C ARG A 209 21.42 4.06 -1.23
N TYR A 210 21.38 2.84 -1.76
CA TYR A 210 20.80 2.58 -3.08
C TYR A 210 19.28 2.79 -3.10
N ASN A 211 18.59 2.36 -2.04
CA ASN A 211 17.16 2.62 -1.88
C ASN A 211 16.85 4.12 -1.74
N GLU A 212 17.70 4.89 -1.06
CA GLU A 212 17.60 6.35 -0.95
C GLU A 212 17.75 7.00 -2.33
N ALA A 213 18.76 6.62 -3.11
CA ALA A 213 18.92 7.13 -4.48
C ALA A 213 17.73 6.81 -5.39
N LEU A 214 17.17 5.60 -5.29
CA LEU A 214 15.95 5.23 -6.00
C LEU A 214 14.74 6.05 -5.53
N ASN A 215 14.62 6.31 -4.22
CA ASN A 215 13.56 7.13 -3.66
C ASN A 215 13.64 8.57 -4.18
N GLU A 216 14.83 9.17 -4.21
CA GLU A 216 15.05 10.50 -4.76
C GLU A 216 14.72 10.57 -6.26
N PHE A 217 15.07 9.54 -7.03
CA PHE A 217 14.74 9.46 -8.45
C PHE A 217 13.22 9.51 -8.69
N VAL A 218 12.45 8.78 -7.87
CA VAL A 218 10.99 8.69 -8.01
C VAL A 218 10.24 9.82 -7.31
N ARG A 219 10.91 10.67 -6.53
CA ARG A 219 10.29 11.75 -5.73
C ARG A 219 9.26 12.58 -6.52
N PRO A 220 9.53 13.09 -7.74
CA PRO A 220 8.55 13.91 -8.45
C PRO A 220 7.29 13.16 -8.86
N PHE A 221 7.39 11.84 -9.08
CA PHE A 221 6.20 11.00 -9.29
C PHE A 221 5.45 10.82 -7.97
N ALA A 222 6.17 10.52 -6.88
CA ALA A 222 5.56 10.34 -5.56
C ALA A 222 4.80 11.60 -5.11
N GLU A 223 5.36 12.78 -5.36
CA GLU A 223 4.73 14.08 -5.10
C GLU A 223 3.49 14.29 -5.99
N LYS A 224 3.60 14.05 -7.31
CA LYS A 224 2.46 14.18 -8.26
C LYS A 224 1.28 13.27 -7.89
N PHE A 225 1.55 12.07 -7.39
CA PHE A 225 0.53 11.09 -7.01
C PHE A 225 0.13 11.13 -5.53
N GLN A 226 0.81 11.96 -4.72
CA GLN A 226 0.65 12.05 -3.27
C GLN A 226 0.73 10.68 -2.59
N VAL A 227 1.82 9.96 -2.82
CA VAL A 227 2.13 8.67 -2.19
C VAL A 227 3.55 8.69 -1.63
N SER A 228 3.90 7.72 -0.79
CA SER A 228 5.28 7.60 -0.33
C SER A 228 6.23 7.27 -1.50
N MET A 229 7.47 7.76 -1.43
CA MET A 229 8.52 7.40 -2.40
C MET A 229 8.74 5.88 -2.47
N VAL A 230 8.58 5.18 -1.34
CA VAL A 230 8.69 3.71 -1.27
C VAL A 230 7.60 3.04 -2.10
N SER A 231 6.34 3.45 -1.93
CA SER A 231 5.20 2.91 -2.68
C SER A 231 5.35 3.20 -4.17
N MET A 232 5.74 4.43 -4.53
CA MET A 232 5.99 4.84 -5.91
C MET A 232 7.10 4.01 -6.56
N ARG A 233 8.24 3.84 -5.88
CA ARG A 233 9.35 3.02 -6.36
C ARG A 233 8.92 1.58 -6.61
N ILE A 234 8.23 0.96 -5.66
CA ILE A 234 7.74 -0.42 -5.80
C ILE A 234 6.80 -0.54 -7.00
N ARG A 235 5.91 0.43 -7.19
CA ARG A 235 4.98 0.42 -8.33
C ARG A 235 5.69 0.56 -9.67
N LEU A 236 6.60 1.52 -9.80
CA LEU A 236 7.41 1.71 -11.01
C LEU A 236 8.28 0.48 -11.33
N GLU A 237 8.80 -0.20 -10.30
CA GLU A 237 9.51 -1.48 -10.45
C GLU A 237 8.58 -2.58 -10.98
N ARG A 238 7.37 -2.71 -10.42
CA ARG A 238 6.38 -3.72 -10.85
C ARG A 238 5.90 -3.52 -12.28
N ILE A 239 5.66 -2.29 -12.71
CA ILE A 239 5.19 -2.01 -14.09
C ILE A 239 6.34 -1.96 -15.11
N GLY A 240 7.58 -2.18 -14.67
CA GLY A 240 8.75 -2.28 -15.56
C GLY A 240 9.29 -0.95 -16.08
N LEU A 241 8.93 0.19 -15.48
CA LEU A 241 9.51 1.49 -15.84
C LEU A 241 10.82 1.78 -15.08
N LEU A 242 10.98 1.18 -13.90
CA LEU A 242 12.19 1.29 -13.09
C LEU A 242 12.80 -0.09 -12.87
N HIS A 243 14.09 -0.23 -13.11
CA HIS A 243 14.81 -1.47 -12.84
C HIS A 243 15.99 -1.22 -11.92
N ARG A 244 16.24 -2.23 -11.08
CA ARG A 244 17.46 -2.33 -10.30
C ARG A 244 18.54 -3.04 -11.11
N ASP A 245 19.77 -2.60 -10.98
CA ASP A 245 20.93 -3.24 -11.62
C ASP A 245 21.18 -4.66 -11.07
N VAL A 246 20.70 -4.96 -9.85
CA VAL A 246 20.70 -6.31 -9.26
C VAL A 246 19.28 -6.67 -8.78
N PRO A 247 18.67 -7.77 -9.27
CA PRO A 247 17.32 -8.21 -8.88
C PRO A 247 17.16 -8.43 -7.38
N ARG A 248 16.02 -8.03 -6.81
CA ARG A 248 15.68 -8.11 -5.37
C ARG A 248 15.75 -9.54 -4.78
N GLN A 249 15.65 -10.57 -5.62
CA GLN A 249 15.66 -11.99 -5.22
C GLN A 249 17.06 -12.54 -4.89
N LEU A 250 18.12 -11.99 -5.49
CA LEU A 250 19.50 -12.43 -5.23
C LEU A 250 20.05 -11.97 -3.87
N TRP A 251 19.29 -11.14 -3.14
CA TRP A 251 19.71 -10.57 -1.85
C TRP A 251 19.29 -11.44 -0.65
N PHE A 252 18.28 -12.31 -0.82
CA PHE A 252 17.81 -13.22 0.23
C PHE A 252 18.44 -14.62 0.16
N GLN A 253 19.24 -14.91 -0.87
CA GLN A 253 19.88 -16.23 -1.05
C GLN A 253 21.23 -16.36 -0.31
N SER A 254 21.72 -15.31 0.36
CA SER A 254 23.03 -15.30 1.04
C SER A 254 22.94 -15.32 2.57
N ALA A 255 21.74 -15.53 3.13
CA ALA A 255 21.51 -15.69 4.57
C ALA A 255 21.06 -17.13 4.89
N ARG A 256 21.85 -18.11 4.42
CA ARG A 256 21.85 -19.49 4.91
C ARG A 256 23.20 -19.80 5.51
#